data_AF-A0A7Y7ABH1-F1
#
_entry.id   AF-A0A7Y7ABH1-F1
#
_cell.length_a   1.000
_cell.length_b   1.000
_cell.length_c   1.000
_cell.angle_alpha   90.00
_cell.angle_beta   90.00
_cell.angle_gamma   90.00
#
_symmetry.space_group_name_H-M   'P 1'
#
loop_
_entity.id
_entity.type
_entity.pdbx_description
1 polymer ?
#
loop_
_entity_poly.entity_id
_entity_poly.type
_entity_poly.pdbx_seq_one_letter_code
_entity_poly.pdbx_strand_id
1 'polypeptide(L)'
;MPFTVKKDIQPNFGLDKDAFSLRDMKDFTKGSVVNHVKEKIADVNFIEFRDEWNLNVDLEKIPRNILIALSKHFNLNEREDIFRELWKVSQKSNVYKKSKDKDGKEIKKKIEEDLMLAYERVAKIASGESVDAISFCRKVERSDENFVVFSDLHMTNLSKLPNYFKDFNKELYLKVLDYYSNKSYCLVENGDVEECIIYDVSMEEAEKRAKSVGKFPIVDNLDWKEFLEVRYAKRMETLENVIDSFQDYYKAIKTKFIAKDKYVRLTGNHDTYSDEPFERDLKNRIEDELGMDVADVLTIKRDRHIEYVVLHGHQFDSVSQIHGDIQWAKSFGEIYSENVSWAFQGPDRFWESKDTKKWTVGNTFENWLARETYGKFGEGPNNPNDDTTGLKNALVFNSKNAIKRDSKDFVESLLEHEIAWEYFENDSDDPASGYYATALEVLTGDEMFKFRHMNEINLCVEYERIFKSMRINTGKEIPTLVLGHTHEPRQNALRRDGDVLKPCNHYLNSGSAGRFENLIWCVEIRGDKDYIVSWSFDNDKNLRKTTWKSIKGQLRYSEDDVETIDLRTMIRPIFD
;
A
#
# COMPACT_ATOMS: atom_id res chain seq x y z
N MET A 1 -17.62 13.67 6.01
CA MET A 1 -18.63 14.79 5.92
C MET A 1 -17.91 16.06 6.37
N PRO A 2 -18.12 17.26 5.79
CA PRO A 2 -17.38 18.43 6.28
C PRO A 2 -17.77 18.76 7.72
N PHE A 3 -16.75 19.04 8.54
CA PHE A 3 -16.90 19.56 9.90
C PHE A 3 -17.74 20.84 9.89
N THR A 4 -18.80 20.88 10.70
CA THR A 4 -19.64 22.07 10.85
C THR A 4 -19.78 22.44 12.32
N VAL A 5 -19.78 23.75 12.59
CA VAL A 5 -20.03 24.30 13.93
C VAL A 5 -21.33 23.75 14.53
N LYS A 6 -22.36 23.58 13.71
CA LYS A 6 -23.69 23.14 14.13
C LYS A 6 -23.74 21.67 14.54
N LYS A 7 -23.01 20.80 13.84
CA LYS A 7 -23.00 19.36 14.09
C LYS A 7 -21.95 18.98 15.14
N ASP A 8 -20.76 19.59 15.07
CA ASP A 8 -19.58 19.06 15.75
C ASP A 8 -19.13 19.94 16.94
N ILE A 9 -19.53 21.22 16.97
CA ILE A 9 -19.14 22.17 18.05
C ILE A 9 -20.31 22.43 19.01
N GLN A 10 -21.51 22.72 18.50
CA GLN A 10 -22.65 23.08 19.33
C GLN A 10 -23.00 22.04 20.42
N PRO A 11 -23.08 20.73 20.12
CA PRO A 11 -23.42 19.72 21.12
C PRO A 11 -22.37 19.56 22.22
N ASN A 12 -21.08 19.65 21.87
CA ASN A 12 -19.97 19.35 22.77
C ASN A 12 -19.64 20.49 23.74
N PHE A 13 -20.13 21.70 23.47
CA PHE A 13 -19.87 22.89 24.28
C PHE A 13 -21.11 23.45 24.98
N GLY A 14 -22.25 22.75 24.94
CA GLY A 14 -23.49 23.21 25.56
C GLY A 14 -23.97 24.56 25.02
N LEU A 15 -23.65 24.87 23.77
CA LEU A 15 -23.95 26.16 23.17
C LEU A 15 -25.42 26.19 22.73
N ASP A 16 -26.16 27.18 23.20
CA ASP A 16 -27.60 27.33 22.91
C ASP A 16 -27.85 27.49 21.40
N LYS A 17 -28.97 26.94 20.91
CA LYS A 17 -29.26 26.84 19.47
C LYS A 17 -29.35 28.21 18.77
N ASP A 18 -29.61 29.25 19.54
CA ASP A 18 -29.87 30.62 19.07
C ASP A 18 -28.75 31.64 19.41
N ALA A 19 -27.66 31.20 20.05
CA ALA A 19 -26.62 32.11 20.56
C ALA A 19 -25.54 32.53 19.54
N PHE A 20 -25.61 32.07 18.29
CA PHE A 20 -24.66 32.43 17.24
C PHE A 20 -25.34 33.28 16.15
N SER A 21 -25.13 34.59 16.19
CA SER A 21 -25.54 35.47 15.09
C SER A 21 -24.45 35.49 14.01
N LEU A 22 -24.84 35.58 12.74
CA LEU A 22 -23.93 35.72 11.59
C LEU A 22 -22.90 36.88 11.73
N ARG A 23 -23.08 37.81 12.68
CA ARG A 23 -22.13 38.89 12.97
C ARG A 23 -20.85 38.39 13.64
N ASP A 24 -20.90 37.29 14.38
CA ASP A 24 -19.74 36.76 15.12
C ASP A 24 -18.80 35.93 14.21
N MET A 25 -19.20 35.69 12.96
CA MET A 25 -18.42 34.91 11.98
C MET A 25 -17.28 35.67 11.30
N LYS A 26 -17.24 37.02 11.37
CA LYS A 26 -16.12 37.80 10.81
C LYS A 26 -14.82 37.68 11.62
N ASP A 27 -14.89 37.25 12.88
CA ASP A 27 -13.72 36.98 13.72
C ASP A 27 -13.31 35.50 13.75
N PHE A 28 -14.17 34.58 13.29
CA PHE A 28 -13.87 33.14 13.13
C PHE A 28 -12.87 32.83 12.01
N THR A 29 -12.59 33.79 11.13
CA THR A 29 -11.59 33.66 10.06
C THR A 29 -10.15 33.78 10.55
N LYS A 30 -9.93 34.02 11.85
CA LYS A 30 -8.59 33.91 12.46
C LYS A 30 -8.40 32.47 12.91
N GLY A 31 -7.52 31.74 12.24
CA GLY A 31 -7.28 30.29 12.46
C GLY A 31 -7.08 29.85 13.92
N SER A 32 -6.82 30.75 14.87
CA SER A 32 -6.66 30.42 16.29
C SER A 32 -7.91 29.84 16.97
N VAL A 33 -9.13 30.28 16.62
CA VAL A 33 -10.37 29.76 17.25
C VAL A 33 -10.72 28.39 16.70
N VAL A 34 -10.60 28.21 15.38
CA VAL A 34 -10.79 26.91 14.72
C VAL A 34 -9.79 25.89 15.27
N ASN A 35 -8.52 26.29 15.41
CA ASN A 35 -7.50 25.43 16.01
C ASN A 35 -7.88 25.09 17.45
N HIS A 36 -8.18 26.07 18.32
CA HIS A 36 -8.55 25.80 19.71
C HIS A 36 -9.76 24.85 19.87
N VAL A 37 -10.76 24.95 19.00
CA VAL A 37 -11.91 24.04 19.02
C VAL A 37 -11.52 22.64 18.52
N LYS A 38 -10.72 22.55 17.44
CA LYS A 38 -10.14 21.27 16.99
C LYS A 38 -9.35 20.59 18.11
N GLU A 39 -8.53 21.32 18.85
CA GLU A 39 -7.75 20.78 19.97
C GLU A 39 -8.63 20.18 21.07
N LYS A 40 -9.69 20.90 21.45
CA LYS A 40 -10.62 20.43 22.51
C LYS A 40 -11.44 19.22 22.06
N ILE A 41 -11.88 19.21 20.81
CA ILE A 41 -12.59 18.06 20.23
C ILE A 41 -11.64 16.86 20.21
N ALA A 42 -10.44 17.01 19.64
CA ALA A 42 -9.44 15.95 19.65
C ALA A 42 -9.13 15.43 21.07
N ASP A 43 -9.10 16.32 22.06
CA ASP A 43 -8.85 15.97 23.45
C ASP A 43 -9.94 15.14 24.12
N VAL A 44 -11.21 15.52 23.94
CA VAL A 44 -12.34 14.74 24.46
C VAL A 44 -12.35 13.36 23.83
N ASN A 45 -12.16 13.32 22.53
CA ASN A 45 -12.28 12.10 21.75
C ASN A 45 -11.11 11.14 21.94
N PHE A 46 -9.88 11.65 22.08
CA PHE A 46 -8.76 10.80 22.46
C PHE A 46 -9.02 10.12 23.81
N ILE A 47 -9.61 10.84 24.78
CA ILE A 47 -9.95 10.27 26.08
C ILE A 47 -11.03 9.19 25.94
N GLU A 48 -12.15 9.51 25.25
CA GLU A 48 -13.24 8.56 25.02
C GLU A 48 -12.76 7.30 24.30
N PHE A 49 -12.03 7.46 23.18
CA PHE A 49 -11.50 6.34 22.41
C PHE A 49 -10.49 5.51 23.19
N ARG A 50 -9.55 6.15 23.90
CA ARG A 50 -8.55 5.46 24.73
C ARG A 50 -9.23 4.66 25.84
N ASP A 51 -10.30 5.16 26.43
CA ASP A 51 -11.03 4.44 27.47
C ASP A 51 -11.65 3.13 26.93
N GLU A 52 -11.94 3.05 25.62
CA GLU A 52 -12.35 1.81 24.94
C GLU A 52 -11.21 0.82 24.71
N TRP A 53 -9.94 1.25 24.73
CA TRP A 53 -8.78 0.36 24.54
C TRP A 53 -8.62 -0.62 25.71
N ASN A 54 -9.28 -0.34 26.85
CA ASN A 54 -9.23 -1.14 28.07
C ASN A 54 -7.79 -1.39 28.55
N LEU A 55 -7.07 -0.30 28.82
CA LEU A 55 -5.64 -0.27 29.20
C LEU A 55 -5.29 -1.05 30.48
N ASN A 56 -6.28 -1.49 31.27
CA ASN A 56 -6.08 -2.39 32.42
C ASN A 56 -5.74 -3.83 32.01
N VAL A 57 -5.68 -4.11 30.71
CA VAL A 57 -5.43 -5.41 30.10
C VAL A 57 -4.00 -5.47 29.55
N ASP A 58 -3.45 -6.69 29.46
CA ASP A 58 -2.20 -7.04 28.78
C ASP A 58 -1.93 -6.17 27.52
N LEU A 59 -0.78 -5.49 27.49
CA LEU A 59 -0.38 -4.58 26.41
C LEU A 59 -0.37 -5.27 25.04
N GLU A 60 -0.12 -6.58 25.01
CA GLU A 60 -0.18 -7.39 23.80
C GLU A 60 -1.61 -7.43 23.17
N LYS A 61 -2.64 -6.98 23.90
CA LYS A 61 -4.04 -6.88 23.43
C LYS A 61 -4.46 -5.48 23.00
N ILE A 62 -3.62 -4.46 23.18
CA ILE A 62 -3.97 -3.08 22.81
C ILE A 62 -4.30 -2.96 21.31
N PRO A 63 -3.49 -3.48 20.36
CA PRO A 63 -3.83 -3.36 18.93
C PRO A 63 -5.19 -3.95 18.59
N ARG A 64 -5.53 -5.12 19.16
CA ARG A 64 -6.85 -5.74 19.01
C ARG A 64 -7.97 -4.83 19.49
N ASN A 65 -7.80 -4.22 20.67
CA ASN A 65 -8.84 -3.40 21.27
C ASN A 65 -9.01 -2.07 20.52
N ILE A 66 -7.91 -1.48 20.03
CA ILE A 66 -7.94 -0.33 19.13
C ILE A 66 -8.76 -0.68 17.88
N LEU A 67 -8.47 -1.81 17.24
CA LEU A 67 -9.22 -2.27 16.07
C LEU A 67 -10.71 -2.47 16.42
N ILE A 68 -11.05 -3.17 17.50
CA ILE A 68 -12.47 -3.32 17.90
C ILE A 68 -13.14 -1.96 18.10
N ALA A 69 -12.48 -1.01 18.78
CA ALA A 69 -13.01 0.33 18.99
C ALA A 69 -13.24 1.07 17.66
N LEU A 70 -12.27 1.01 16.73
CA LEU A 70 -12.44 1.57 15.38
C LEU A 70 -13.64 0.96 14.65
N SER A 71 -13.84 -0.36 14.75
CA SER A 71 -14.94 -1.02 14.02
C SER A 71 -16.31 -0.61 14.54
N LYS A 72 -16.40 -0.40 15.86
CA LYS A 72 -17.61 0.09 16.50
C LYS A 72 -17.95 1.49 16.04
N HIS A 73 -16.93 2.33 16.00
CA HIS A 73 -17.06 3.70 15.59
C HIS A 73 -17.54 3.84 14.13
N PHE A 74 -17.00 3.02 13.23
CA PHE A 74 -17.40 3.01 11.81
C PHE A 74 -18.68 2.21 11.51
N ASN A 75 -19.45 1.84 12.54
CA ASN A 75 -20.67 1.03 12.40
C ASN A 75 -20.44 -0.29 11.64
N LEU A 76 -19.25 -0.86 11.73
CA LEU A 76 -18.92 -2.17 11.17
C LEU A 76 -19.32 -3.32 12.13
N ASN A 77 -20.15 -2.99 13.12
CA ASN A 77 -20.65 -3.86 14.20
C ASN A 77 -21.34 -5.13 13.69
N GLU A 78 -22.03 -5.07 12.54
CA GLU A 78 -22.70 -6.23 11.94
C GLU A 78 -21.75 -7.37 11.58
N ARG A 79 -20.44 -7.10 11.63
CA ARG A 79 -19.39 -8.06 11.33
C ARG A 79 -18.42 -8.25 12.50
N GLU A 80 -18.70 -7.73 13.68
CA GLU A 80 -17.82 -7.88 14.86
C GLU A 80 -17.54 -9.37 15.17
N ASP A 81 -18.55 -10.23 15.04
CA ASP A 81 -18.41 -11.67 15.24
C ASP A 81 -17.51 -12.32 14.18
N ILE A 82 -17.64 -11.91 12.91
CA ILE A 82 -16.76 -12.33 11.81
C ILE A 82 -15.32 -11.93 12.15
N PHE A 83 -15.09 -10.67 12.55
CA PHE A 83 -13.79 -10.18 12.97
C PHE A 83 -13.24 -10.99 14.15
N ARG A 84 -14.06 -11.33 15.15
CA ARG A 84 -13.62 -12.11 16.32
C ARG A 84 -13.17 -13.53 15.95
N GLU A 85 -13.85 -14.20 15.03
CA GLU A 85 -13.43 -15.53 14.54
C GLU A 85 -12.13 -15.43 13.74
N LEU A 86 -12.08 -14.46 12.82
CA LEU A 86 -10.92 -14.20 11.96
C LEU A 86 -9.69 -13.70 12.72
N TRP A 87 -9.89 -12.98 13.82
CA TRP A 87 -8.82 -12.55 14.71
C TRP A 87 -8.11 -13.74 15.35
N LYS A 88 -8.82 -14.86 15.64
CA LYS A 88 -8.19 -16.09 16.15
C LYS A 88 -7.21 -16.66 15.12
N VAL A 89 -7.56 -16.59 13.84
CA VAL A 89 -6.71 -16.99 12.71
C VAL A 89 -5.46 -16.11 12.67
N SER A 90 -5.64 -14.78 12.69
CA SER A 90 -4.55 -13.80 12.69
C SER A 90 -3.60 -13.93 13.91
N GLN A 91 -4.12 -14.19 15.11
CA GLN A 91 -3.27 -14.40 16.29
C GLN A 91 -2.41 -15.65 16.19
N LYS A 92 -2.92 -16.69 15.53
CA LYS A 92 -2.19 -17.93 15.30
C LYS A 92 -1.19 -17.80 14.17
N SER A 93 -1.51 -17.00 13.15
CA SER A 93 -0.60 -16.71 12.05
C SER A 93 0.61 -15.88 12.51
N ASN A 94 0.41 -14.98 13.48
CA ASN A 94 1.47 -14.14 14.06
C ASN A 94 2.38 -14.86 15.08
N VAL A 95 2.44 -16.20 15.11
CA VAL A 95 3.35 -16.95 16.01
C VAL A 95 4.81 -16.57 15.81
N TYR A 96 5.22 -16.23 14.59
CA TYR A 96 6.60 -15.77 14.30
C TYR A 96 6.98 -14.48 15.04
N LYS A 97 6.01 -13.61 15.39
CA LYS A 97 6.25 -12.39 16.16
C LYS A 97 6.54 -12.70 17.64
N LYS A 98 6.17 -13.89 18.14
CA LYS A 98 6.39 -14.29 19.54
C LYS A 98 7.84 -14.72 19.77
N SER A 99 8.71 -13.73 19.86
CA SER A 99 10.16 -13.88 20.10
C SER A 99 10.52 -14.55 21.43
N LYS A 100 9.55 -14.88 22.30
CA LYS A 100 9.79 -15.57 23.57
C LYS A 100 9.89 -17.10 23.40
N ASP A 101 9.27 -17.66 22.37
CA ASP A 101 9.27 -19.10 22.11
C ASP A 101 10.37 -19.48 21.11
N LYS A 102 11.01 -20.63 21.30
CA LYS A 102 12.13 -21.10 20.45
C LYS A 102 11.72 -21.18 18.97
N ASP A 103 10.53 -21.72 18.71
CA ASP A 103 10.05 -21.95 17.35
C ASP A 103 9.72 -20.62 16.65
N GLY A 104 9.16 -19.64 17.36
CA GLY A 104 8.90 -18.30 16.84
C GLY A 104 10.19 -17.58 16.41
N LYS A 105 11.28 -17.73 17.19
CA LYS A 105 12.61 -17.20 16.81
C LYS A 105 13.16 -17.86 15.56
N GLU A 106 12.99 -19.18 15.41
CA GLU A 106 13.48 -19.91 14.25
C GLU A 106 12.72 -19.50 12.98
N ILE A 107 11.40 -19.39 13.05
CA ILE A 107 10.56 -18.93 11.94
C ILE A 107 10.94 -17.51 11.52
N LYS A 108 11.01 -16.59 12.50
CA LYS A 108 11.42 -15.21 12.24
C LYS A 108 12.78 -15.14 11.54
N LYS A 109 13.75 -15.91 12.03
CA LYS A 109 15.08 -16.00 11.42
C LYS A 109 15.01 -16.52 9.97
N LYS A 110 14.23 -17.57 9.68
CA LYS A 110 14.06 -18.10 8.32
C LYS A 110 13.48 -17.05 7.37
N ILE A 111 12.49 -16.26 7.82
CA ILE A 111 11.88 -15.19 7.03
C ILE A 111 12.89 -14.06 6.77
N GLU A 112 13.64 -13.65 7.80
CA GLU A 112 14.71 -12.64 7.65
C GLU A 112 15.82 -13.11 6.70
N GLU A 113 16.19 -14.40 6.75
CA GLU A 113 17.14 -15.01 5.82
C GLU A 113 16.60 -15.04 4.38
N ASP A 114 15.32 -15.39 4.16
CA ASP A 114 14.69 -15.38 2.83
C ASP A 114 14.59 -13.95 2.26
N LEU A 115 14.30 -12.94 3.09
CA LEU A 115 14.34 -11.53 2.68
C LEU A 115 15.74 -11.12 2.17
N MET A 116 16.79 -11.53 2.88
CA MET A 116 18.16 -11.25 2.43
C MET A 116 18.49 -11.96 1.10
N LEU A 117 17.98 -13.18 0.90
CA LEU A 117 18.11 -13.88 -0.37
C LEU A 117 17.35 -13.17 -1.49
N ALA A 118 16.18 -12.57 -1.22
CA ALA A 118 15.45 -11.77 -2.21
C ALA A 118 16.30 -10.63 -2.77
N TYR A 119 17.05 -9.90 -1.92
CA TYR A 119 17.98 -8.86 -2.37
C TYR A 119 19.11 -9.43 -3.24
N GLU A 120 19.64 -10.60 -2.89
CA GLU A 120 20.67 -11.27 -3.69
C GLU A 120 20.13 -11.72 -5.06
N ARG A 121 18.92 -12.26 -5.09
CA ARG A 121 18.26 -12.75 -6.31
C ARG A 121 18.01 -11.63 -7.31
N VAL A 122 17.46 -10.51 -6.86
CA VAL A 122 17.22 -9.37 -7.77
C VAL A 122 18.55 -8.80 -8.29
N ALA A 123 19.61 -8.77 -7.47
CA ALA A 123 20.95 -8.40 -7.92
C ALA A 123 21.52 -9.39 -8.96
N LYS A 124 21.33 -10.70 -8.78
CA LYS A 124 21.67 -11.73 -9.78
C LYS A 124 20.94 -11.52 -11.09
N ILE A 125 19.62 -11.32 -11.05
CA ILE A 125 18.81 -11.06 -12.24
C ILE A 125 19.27 -9.78 -12.95
N ALA A 126 19.47 -8.69 -12.21
CA ALA A 126 20.01 -7.43 -12.74
C ALA A 126 21.39 -7.64 -13.40
N SER A 127 22.18 -8.59 -12.89
CA SER A 127 23.48 -8.93 -13.45
C SER A 127 23.40 -9.82 -14.72
N GLY A 128 22.21 -10.32 -15.06
CA GLY A 128 21.95 -11.21 -16.20
C GLY A 128 21.98 -12.69 -15.85
N GLU A 129 22.17 -13.05 -14.58
CA GLU A 129 22.12 -14.43 -14.10
C GLU A 129 20.67 -14.94 -14.01
N SER A 130 20.52 -16.26 -14.02
CA SER A 130 19.24 -16.93 -13.73
C SER A 130 19.09 -17.17 -12.24
N VAL A 131 17.87 -17.06 -11.73
CA VAL A 131 17.51 -17.39 -10.36
C VAL A 131 16.44 -18.47 -10.40
N ASP A 132 16.61 -19.50 -9.57
CA ASP A 132 15.62 -20.56 -9.38
C ASP A 132 15.00 -20.39 -7.99
N ALA A 133 13.98 -19.53 -7.92
CA ALA A 133 13.18 -19.26 -6.72
C ALA A 133 11.77 -18.89 -7.15
N ILE A 134 10.76 -19.25 -6.36
CA ILE A 134 9.35 -19.29 -6.77
C ILE A 134 8.85 -17.92 -7.26
N SER A 135 9.27 -16.84 -6.60
CA SER A 135 8.86 -15.46 -6.94
C SER A 135 9.82 -14.74 -7.88
N PHE A 136 10.74 -15.46 -8.54
CA PHE A 136 11.80 -14.88 -9.38
C PHE A 136 12.08 -15.68 -10.66
N CYS A 137 11.61 -16.92 -10.77
CA CYS A 137 12.07 -17.86 -11.80
C CYS A 137 11.43 -17.61 -13.17
N ARG A 138 10.19 -17.10 -13.24
CA ARG A 138 9.50 -16.80 -14.49
C ARG A 138 9.91 -15.42 -14.98
N LYS A 139 11.05 -15.37 -15.66
CA LYS A 139 11.60 -14.13 -16.21
C LYS A 139 11.16 -13.92 -17.66
N VAL A 140 10.68 -12.72 -17.96
CA VAL A 140 10.50 -12.23 -19.33
C VAL A 140 11.52 -11.13 -19.65
N GLU A 141 12.03 -11.12 -20.87
CA GLU A 141 12.99 -10.13 -21.34
C GLU A 141 12.40 -9.35 -22.51
N ARG A 142 12.51 -8.03 -22.47
CA ARG A 142 11.98 -7.12 -23.49
C ARG A 142 13.00 -6.05 -23.85
N SER A 143 12.88 -5.52 -25.05
CA SER A 143 13.73 -4.42 -25.55
C SER A 143 12.91 -3.36 -26.31
N ASP A 144 11.61 -3.28 -26.03
CA ASP A 144 10.72 -2.26 -26.60
C ASP A 144 11.24 -0.85 -26.28
N GLU A 145 11.04 0.10 -27.20
CA GLU A 145 11.51 1.48 -27.00
C GLU A 145 10.80 2.17 -25.82
N ASN A 146 9.49 1.94 -25.70
CA ASN A 146 8.64 2.59 -24.72
C ASN A 146 7.92 1.57 -23.84
N PHE A 147 7.95 1.76 -22.53
CA PHE A 147 7.18 1.02 -21.55
C PHE A 147 6.33 1.95 -20.71
N VAL A 148 5.16 1.47 -20.29
CA VAL A 148 4.39 2.05 -19.18
C VAL A 148 4.17 0.97 -18.14
N VAL A 149 4.50 1.26 -16.89
CA VAL A 149 4.39 0.35 -15.75
C VAL A 149 3.32 0.88 -14.82
N PHE A 150 2.23 0.11 -14.69
CA PHE A 150 1.21 0.31 -13.66
C PHE A 150 1.35 -0.79 -12.62
N SER A 151 0.96 -0.48 -11.39
CA SER A 151 0.86 -1.45 -10.30
C SER A 151 -0.42 -1.18 -9.52
N ASP A 152 -0.86 -2.15 -8.73
CA ASP A 152 -1.85 -1.91 -7.69
C ASP A 152 -3.15 -1.36 -8.27
N LEU A 153 -3.77 -2.12 -9.19
CA LEU A 153 -5.04 -1.74 -9.82
C LEU A 153 -6.20 -1.91 -8.84
N HIS A 154 -6.08 -2.80 -7.85
CA HIS A 154 -7.12 -3.02 -6.83
C HIS A 154 -8.49 -3.32 -7.44
N MET A 155 -8.52 -4.17 -8.49
CA MET A 155 -9.73 -4.64 -9.14
C MET A 155 -10.46 -5.66 -8.26
N THR A 156 -11.04 -5.15 -7.18
CA THR A 156 -11.80 -5.97 -6.24
C THR A 156 -13.18 -6.29 -6.80
N ASN A 157 -13.85 -7.31 -6.27
CA ASN A 157 -15.29 -7.50 -6.47
C ASN A 157 -16.01 -7.53 -5.13
N LEU A 158 -16.32 -6.34 -4.61
CA LEU A 158 -16.97 -6.17 -3.32
C LEU A 158 -18.49 -6.16 -3.50
N SER A 159 -19.16 -7.04 -2.75
CA SER A 159 -20.62 -7.17 -2.77
C SER A 159 -21.30 -6.23 -1.77
N LYS A 160 -20.58 -5.91 -0.68
CA LYS A 160 -21.09 -5.14 0.45
C LYS A 160 -20.33 -3.84 0.70
N LEU A 161 -19.19 -3.63 0.04
CA LEU A 161 -18.39 -2.42 0.09
C LEU A 161 -18.32 -1.81 -1.33
N PRO A 162 -18.05 -0.50 -1.48
CA PRO A 162 -17.86 0.10 -2.80
C PRO A 162 -16.74 -0.59 -3.57
N ASN A 163 -16.95 -0.85 -4.86
CA ASN A 163 -15.90 -1.40 -5.71
C ASN A 163 -15.08 -0.24 -6.25
N TYR A 164 -14.13 0.23 -5.47
CA TYR A 164 -13.48 1.52 -5.71
C TYR A 164 -12.80 1.61 -7.09
N PHE A 165 -12.14 0.55 -7.57
CA PHE A 165 -11.59 0.61 -8.92
C PHE A 165 -12.70 0.72 -9.97
N LYS A 166 -13.72 -0.15 -9.91
CA LYS A 166 -14.85 -0.12 -10.84
C LYS A 166 -15.61 1.19 -10.82
N ASP A 167 -15.83 1.73 -9.62
CA ASP A 167 -16.69 2.86 -9.37
C ASP A 167 -15.98 4.20 -9.62
N PHE A 168 -14.65 4.27 -9.44
CA PHE A 168 -13.90 5.53 -9.47
C PHE A 168 -12.81 5.62 -10.54
N ASN A 169 -12.07 4.54 -10.81
CA ASN A 169 -10.86 4.61 -11.64
C ASN A 169 -10.93 3.83 -12.96
N LYS A 170 -11.87 2.90 -13.11
CA LYS A 170 -11.99 2.04 -14.30
C LYS A 170 -12.14 2.84 -15.59
N GLU A 171 -13.03 3.83 -15.62
CA GLU A 171 -13.24 4.66 -16.82
C GLU A 171 -11.95 5.41 -17.19
N LEU A 172 -11.32 6.04 -16.21
CA LEU A 172 -10.04 6.73 -16.38
C LEU A 172 -8.97 5.79 -16.92
N TYR A 173 -8.81 4.61 -16.31
CA TYR A 173 -7.82 3.63 -16.69
C TYR A 173 -8.02 3.13 -18.13
N LEU A 174 -9.26 2.81 -18.53
CA LEU A 174 -9.54 2.38 -19.90
C LEU A 174 -9.16 3.44 -20.96
N LYS A 175 -9.33 4.74 -20.65
CA LYS A 175 -8.88 5.85 -21.52
C LYS A 175 -7.37 6.00 -21.54
N VAL A 176 -6.72 5.79 -20.40
CA VAL A 176 -5.25 5.76 -20.32
C VAL A 176 -4.69 4.60 -21.16
N LEU A 177 -5.33 3.43 -21.14
CA LEU A 177 -4.98 2.29 -22.01
C LEU A 177 -5.13 2.64 -23.51
N ASP A 178 -6.16 3.40 -23.90
CA ASP A 178 -6.29 3.91 -25.27
C ASP A 178 -5.09 4.78 -25.67
N TYR A 179 -4.65 5.71 -24.81
CA TYR A 179 -3.49 6.55 -25.08
C TYR A 179 -2.22 5.74 -25.33
N TYR A 180 -1.88 4.83 -24.41
CA TYR A 180 -0.62 4.09 -24.49
C TYR A 180 -0.60 3.09 -25.64
N SER A 181 -1.72 2.43 -25.91
CA SER A 181 -1.82 1.52 -27.06
C SER A 181 -1.70 2.22 -28.41
N ASN A 182 -2.22 3.46 -28.53
CA ASN A 182 -2.08 4.28 -29.73
C ASN A 182 -0.66 4.83 -29.93
N LYS A 183 0.10 4.99 -28.85
CA LYS A 183 1.51 5.40 -28.89
C LYS A 183 2.49 4.21 -28.92
N SER A 184 2.00 2.98 -29.08
CA SER A 184 2.81 1.76 -29.20
C SER A 184 3.72 1.48 -27.98
N TYR A 185 3.26 1.84 -26.78
CA TYR A 185 3.93 1.46 -25.54
C TYR A 185 3.73 -0.03 -25.26
N CYS A 186 4.76 -0.67 -24.71
CA CYS A 186 4.59 -1.95 -24.02
C CYS A 186 3.97 -1.68 -22.65
N LEU A 187 2.78 -2.20 -22.41
CA LEU A 187 2.11 -2.14 -21.12
C LEU A 187 2.67 -3.21 -20.19
N VAL A 188 3.07 -2.81 -18.99
CA VAL A 188 3.48 -3.69 -17.90
C VAL A 188 2.48 -3.50 -16.76
N GLU A 189 1.77 -4.56 -16.40
CA GLU A 189 1.00 -4.62 -15.16
C GLU A 189 1.83 -5.33 -14.11
N ASN A 190 2.42 -4.54 -13.24
CA ASN A 190 3.39 -4.93 -12.23
C ASN A 190 2.74 -5.47 -10.96
N GLY A 191 1.86 -6.46 -11.07
CA GLY A 191 1.22 -7.10 -9.92
C GLY A 191 0.12 -6.30 -9.21
N ASP A 192 -0.53 -6.97 -8.25
CA ASP A 192 -1.65 -6.51 -7.42
C ASP A 192 -2.76 -5.87 -8.26
N VAL A 193 -3.16 -6.63 -9.28
CA VAL A 193 -4.46 -6.39 -9.90
C VAL A 193 -5.58 -6.85 -8.97
N GLU A 194 -5.26 -7.66 -7.97
CA GLU A 194 -6.10 -7.96 -6.81
C GLU A 194 -7.30 -8.83 -7.19
N GLU A 195 -7.09 -9.71 -8.16
CA GLU A 195 -8.11 -10.61 -8.70
C GLU A 195 -8.46 -11.73 -7.70
N CYS A 196 -7.57 -12.02 -6.75
CA CYS A 196 -7.71 -13.13 -5.81
C CYS A 196 -7.88 -12.70 -4.34
N ILE A 197 -7.90 -11.41 -4.02
CA ILE A 197 -8.01 -10.94 -2.63
C ILE A 197 -9.41 -11.18 -2.03
N ILE A 198 -9.44 -11.54 -0.75
CA ILE A 198 -10.69 -11.87 -0.06
C ILE A 198 -11.04 -10.75 0.92
N TYR A 199 -12.05 -9.94 0.59
CA TYR A 199 -12.57 -8.89 1.48
C TYR A 199 -13.92 -9.24 2.12
N ASP A 200 -14.85 -9.82 1.36
CA ASP A 200 -16.19 -10.14 1.86
C ASP A 200 -16.29 -11.58 2.38
N VAL A 201 -15.78 -11.80 3.59
CA VAL A 201 -15.89 -13.09 4.30
C VAL A 201 -17.26 -13.21 4.98
N SER A 202 -17.95 -14.34 4.78
CA SER A 202 -19.20 -14.64 5.49
C SER A 202 -18.95 -15.19 6.90
N MET A 203 -19.93 -15.13 7.80
CA MET A 203 -19.77 -15.73 9.15
C MET A 203 -19.50 -17.24 9.09
N GLU A 204 -20.22 -17.97 8.23
CA GLU A 204 -19.98 -19.41 8.03
C GLU A 204 -18.55 -19.70 7.59
N GLU A 205 -18.03 -18.88 6.66
CA GLU A 205 -16.66 -19.00 6.19
C GLU A 205 -15.63 -18.67 7.28
N ALA A 206 -15.85 -17.59 8.04
CA ALA A 206 -15.01 -17.21 9.16
C ALA A 206 -14.93 -18.33 10.21
N GLU A 207 -16.06 -18.97 10.55
CA GLU A 207 -16.08 -20.12 11.45
C GLU A 207 -15.31 -21.32 10.88
N LYS A 208 -15.46 -21.64 9.58
CA LYS A 208 -14.72 -22.73 8.93
C LYS A 208 -13.21 -22.48 9.00
N ARG A 209 -12.76 -21.27 8.67
CA ARG A 209 -11.34 -20.86 8.79
C ARG A 209 -10.87 -20.99 10.24
N ALA A 210 -11.60 -20.44 11.21
CA ALA A 210 -11.24 -20.51 12.62
C ALA A 210 -11.16 -21.95 13.17
N LYS A 211 -12.04 -22.86 12.72
CA LYS A 211 -12.01 -24.29 13.09
C LYS A 211 -10.79 -25.01 12.50
N SER A 212 -10.41 -24.70 11.26
CA SER A 212 -9.25 -25.32 10.59
C SER A 212 -7.90 -24.95 11.21
N VAL A 213 -7.81 -23.76 11.83
CA VAL A 213 -6.61 -23.21 12.49
C VAL A 213 -6.20 -23.95 13.78
N GLY A 214 -7.10 -24.71 14.41
CA GLY A 214 -6.83 -25.43 15.66
C GLY A 214 -5.75 -26.52 15.58
N LYS A 215 -5.22 -26.81 14.38
CA LYS A 215 -4.28 -27.90 14.10
C LYS A 215 -2.89 -27.46 13.66
N PHE A 216 -2.55 -26.16 13.65
CA PHE A 216 -1.26 -25.67 13.17
C PHE A 216 -0.05 -26.32 13.88
N PRO A 217 0.77 -27.15 13.21
CA PRO A 217 2.08 -27.50 13.72
C PRO A 217 3.06 -26.39 13.34
N ILE A 218 4.06 -26.13 14.19
CA ILE A 218 4.89 -24.91 14.04
C ILE A 218 6.11 -25.16 13.12
N VAL A 219 6.49 -26.40 12.80
CA VAL A 219 7.68 -26.68 11.94
C VAL A 219 7.52 -27.95 11.08
N ASP A 220 7.98 -27.86 9.82
CA ASP A 220 8.22 -28.89 8.78
C ASP A 220 7.07 -29.79 8.31
N ASN A 221 5.87 -29.72 8.90
CA ASN A 221 4.68 -30.46 8.43
C ASN A 221 3.40 -29.67 8.63
N LEU A 222 3.32 -28.47 8.05
CA LEU A 222 2.13 -27.61 8.09
C LEU A 222 0.95 -28.32 7.37
N ASP A 223 0.14 -29.09 8.10
CA ASP A 223 -1.14 -29.62 7.59
C ASP A 223 -2.19 -28.51 7.58
N TRP A 224 -2.01 -27.55 6.66
CA TRP A 224 -2.93 -26.45 6.43
C TRP A 224 -3.97 -26.81 5.38
N LYS A 225 -4.01 -28.07 4.94
CA LYS A 225 -4.77 -28.47 3.76
C LYS A 225 -6.23 -28.02 3.84
N GLU A 226 -6.90 -28.27 4.96
CA GLU A 226 -8.30 -27.87 5.18
C GLU A 226 -8.48 -26.34 5.12
N PHE A 227 -7.55 -25.57 5.71
CA PHE A 227 -7.56 -24.10 5.67
C PHE A 227 -7.32 -23.57 4.25
N LEU A 228 -6.31 -24.10 3.56
CA LEU A 228 -5.93 -23.69 2.20
C LEU A 228 -7.04 -24.07 1.21
N GLU A 229 -7.67 -25.23 1.33
CA GLU A 229 -8.82 -25.62 0.49
C GLU A 229 -9.97 -24.62 0.62
N VAL A 230 -10.36 -24.26 1.85
CA VAL A 230 -11.43 -23.25 2.08
C VAL A 230 -11.03 -21.89 1.53
N ARG A 231 -9.78 -21.46 1.78
CA ARG A 231 -9.26 -20.16 1.36
C ARG A 231 -9.20 -20.04 -0.17
N TYR A 232 -8.60 -21.01 -0.85
CA TYR A 232 -8.40 -20.97 -2.29
C TYR A 232 -9.68 -21.20 -3.09
N ALA A 233 -10.64 -21.98 -2.56
CA ALA A 233 -11.98 -22.04 -3.14
C ALA A 233 -12.63 -20.66 -3.19
N LYS A 234 -12.48 -19.86 -2.12
CA LYS A 234 -12.98 -18.48 -2.11
C LYS A 234 -12.21 -17.56 -3.06
N ARG A 235 -10.88 -17.69 -3.14
CA ARG A 235 -10.08 -16.93 -4.13
C ARG A 235 -10.52 -17.20 -5.57
N MET A 236 -10.81 -18.45 -5.90
CA MET A 236 -11.31 -18.82 -7.23
C MET A 236 -12.68 -18.19 -7.51
N GLU A 237 -13.59 -18.23 -6.55
CA GLU A 237 -14.87 -17.52 -6.65
C GLU A 237 -14.67 -16.01 -6.86
N THR A 238 -13.76 -15.37 -6.12
CA THR A 238 -13.43 -13.95 -6.33
C THR A 238 -12.91 -13.70 -7.73
N LEU A 239 -11.93 -14.50 -8.19
CA LEU A 239 -11.31 -14.37 -9.50
C LEU A 239 -12.34 -14.41 -10.63
N GLU A 240 -13.23 -15.40 -10.63
CA GLU A 240 -14.28 -15.50 -11.66
C GLU A 240 -15.18 -14.27 -11.66
N ASN A 241 -15.57 -13.78 -10.47
CA ASN A 241 -16.41 -12.60 -10.39
C ASN A 241 -15.70 -11.32 -10.85
N VAL A 242 -14.39 -11.20 -10.62
CA VAL A 242 -13.57 -10.09 -11.12
C VAL A 242 -13.49 -10.17 -12.65
N ILE A 243 -13.16 -11.33 -13.21
CA ILE A 243 -13.13 -11.54 -14.66
C ILE A 243 -14.46 -11.14 -15.30
N ASP A 244 -15.58 -11.60 -14.72
CA ASP A 244 -16.92 -11.26 -15.19
C ASP A 244 -17.25 -9.76 -15.05
N SER A 245 -16.79 -9.11 -13.98
CA SER A 245 -17.06 -7.68 -13.72
C SER A 245 -16.22 -6.73 -14.58
N PHE A 246 -15.08 -7.19 -15.09
CA PHE A 246 -14.08 -6.39 -15.80
C PHE A 246 -13.79 -6.90 -17.21
N GLN A 247 -14.74 -7.59 -17.85
CA GLN A 247 -14.60 -8.12 -19.22
C GLN A 247 -14.14 -7.09 -20.26
N ASP A 248 -14.58 -5.84 -20.14
CA ASP A 248 -14.17 -4.73 -21.01
C ASP A 248 -12.69 -4.36 -20.84
N TYR A 249 -12.17 -4.45 -19.60
CA TYR A 249 -10.75 -4.31 -19.32
C TYR A 249 -9.94 -5.47 -19.93
N TYR A 250 -10.28 -6.74 -19.66
CA TYR A 250 -9.55 -7.87 -20.27
C TYR A 250 -9.62 -7.84 -21.80
N LYS A 251 -10.78 -7.46 -22.36
CA LYS A 251 -10.93 -7.23 -23.80
C LYS A 251 -10.01 -6.11 -24.29
N ALA A 252 -9.91 -5.00 -23.57
CA ALA A 252 -9.00 -3.91 -23.92
C ALA A 252 -7.54 -4.38 -23.89
N ILE A 253 -7.10 -5.09 -22.85
CA ILE A 253 -5.75 -5.66 -22.75
C ILE A 253 -5.46 -6.58 -23.94
N LYS A 254 -6.34 -7.56 -24.17
CA LYS A 254 -6.21 -8.53 -25.27
C LYS A 254 -6.10 -7.85 -26.64
N THR A 255 -7.01 -6.94 -26.94
CA THR A 255 -7.11 -6.32 -28.26
C THR A 255 -6.08 -5.23 -28.52
N LYS A 256 -5.74 -4.44 -27.49
CA LYS A 256 -4.89 -3.25 -27.66
C LYS A 256 -3.41 -3.52 -27.45
N PHE A 257 -3.07 -4.52 -26.65
CA PHE A 257 -1.68 -4.80 -26.25
C PHE A 257 -1.24 -6.23 -26.56
N ILE A 258 -1.95 -7.27 -26.10
CA ILE A 258 -1.54 -8.68 -26.34
C ILE A 258 -1.51 -9.00 -27.83
N ALA A 259 -2.56 -8.65 -28.57
CA ALA A 259 -2.62 -8.85 -30.02
C ALA A 259 -1.51 -8.13 -30.82
N LYS A 260 -0.81 -7.18 -30.19
CA LYS A 260 0.31 -6.44 -30.78
C LYS A 260 1.68 -6.86 -30.21
N ASP A 261 1.71 -7.89 -29.36
CA ASP A 261 2.90 -8.28 -28.58
C ASP A 261 3.47 -7.09 -27.78
N LYS A 262 2.60 -6.37 -27.05
CA LYS A 262 2.93 -5.17 -26.28
C LYS A 262 2.43 -5.24 -24.84
N TYR A 263 2.38 -6.42 -24.26
CA TYR A 263 1.88 -6.62 -22.90
C TYR A 263 2.79 -7.56 -22.12
N VAL A 264 3.00 -7.21 -20.85
CA VAL A 264 3.66 -8.05 -19.86
C VAL A 264 2.83 -8.00 -18.58
N ARG A 265 2.47 -9.17 -18.06
CA ARG A 265 1.83 -9.30 -16.76
C ARG A 265 2.83 -9.86 -15.76
N LEU A 266 2.99 -9.17 -14.64
CA LEU A 266 3.79 -9.62 -13.50
C LEU A 266 2.88 -9.97 -12.32
N THR A 267 3.35 -10.86 -11.45
CA THR A 267 2.64 -11.27 -10.23
C THR A 267 2.81 -10.28 -9.08
N GLY A 268 1.72 -9.92 -8.40
CA GLY A 268 1.73 -9.28 -7.08
C GLY A 268 1.55 -10.27 -5.91
N ASN A 269 1.53 -9.76 -4.69
CA ASN A 269 1.32 -10.55 -3.45
C ASN A 269 -0.08 -11.14 -3.41
N HIS A 270 -1.06 -10.36 -3.84
CA HIS A 270 -2.46 -10.77 -3.88
C HIS A 270 -2.85 -11.44 -5.19
N ASP A 271 -1.89 -11.54 -6.11
CA ASP A 271 -1.99 -12.43 -7.26
C ASP A 271 -1.43 -13.82 -6.92
N THR A 272 -1.40 -14.69 -7.93
CA THR A 272 -0.96 -16.07 -7.80
C THR A 272 0.42 -16.24 -8.41
N TYR A 273 1.38 -16.65 -7.60
CA TYR A 273 2.77 -16.73 -8.02
C TYR A 273 3.46 -18.04 -7.62
N SER A 274 2.84 -18.87 -6.78
CA SER A 274 3.38 -20.19 -6.49
C SER A 274 2.81 -21.25 -7.44
N ASP A 275 3.63 -22.27 -7.73
CA ASP A 275 3.18 -23.48 -8.44
C ASP A 275 2.61 -24.54 -7.47
N GLU A 276 2.29 -24.15 -6.22
CA GLU A 276 1.52 -25.01 -5.33
C GLU A 276 0.18 -25.36 -5.98
N PRO A 277 -0.37 -26.58 -5.77
CA PRO A 277 -1.54 -27.05 -6.50
C PRO A 277 -2.71 -26.04 -6.54
N PHE A 278 -3.01 -25.38 -5.41
CA PHE A 278 -4.12 -24.45 -5.32
C PHE A 278 -3.85 -23.09 -5.99
N GLU A 279 -2.61 -22.58 -5.95
CA GLU A 279 -2.26 -21.32 -6.62
C GLU A 279 -2.08 -21.50 -8.13
N ARG A 280 -1.52 -22.64 -8.54
CA ARG A 280 -1.34 -22.96 -9.94
C ARG A 280 -2.67 -22.93 -10.70
N ASP A 281 -3.75 -23.43 -10.10
CA ASP A 281 -5.07 -23.42 -10.74
C ASP A 281 -5.61 -22.00 -10.94
N LEU A 282 -5.41 -21.10 -9.96
CA LEU A 282 -5.77 -19.69 -10.10
C LEU A 282 -4.90 -18.98 -11.15
N LYS A 283 -3.59 -19.24 -11.14
CA LYS A 283 -2.67 -18.69 -12.14
C LYS A 283 -3.04 -19.12 -13.55
N ASN A 284 -3.24 -20.43 -13.75
CA ASN A 284 -3.64 -20.98 -15.04
C ASN A 284 -4.94 -20.34 -15.53
N ARG A 285 -5.89 -20.07 -14.62
CA ARG A 285 -7.15 -19.42 -14.98
C ARG A 285 -6.94 -17.97 -15.45
N ILE A 286 -6.03 -17.22 -14.83
CA ILE A 286 -5.62 -15.87 -15.27
C ILE A 286 -4.91 -15.95 -16.63
N GLU A 287 -3.96 -16.88 -16.78
CA GLU A 287 -3.22 -17.12 -18.03
C GLU A 287 -4.16 -17.51 -19.18
N ASP A 288 -5.18 -18.33 -18.91
CA ASP A 288 -6.23 -18.69 -19.86
C ASP A 288 -7.08 -17.47 -20.27
N GLU A 289 -7.42 -16.58 -19.33
CA GLU A 289 -8.19 -15.36 -19.63
C GLU A 289 -7.40 -14.42 -20.54
N LEU A 290 -6.11 -14.27 -20.27
CA LEU A 290 -5.22 -13.39 -21.03
C LEU A 290 -4.73 -14.03 -22.34
N GLY A 291 -4.65 -15.36 -22.39
CA GLY A 291 -4.03 -16.11 -23.48
C GLY A 291 -2.50 -16.02 -23.48
N MET A 292 -1.86 -15.83 -22.32
CA MET A 292 -0.41 -15.75 -22.17
C MET A 292 0.04 -16.04 -20.74
N ASP A 293 1.33 -16.36 -20.60
CA ASP A 293 1.95 -16.65 -19.30
C ASP A 293 2.10 -15.40 -18.43
N VAL A 294 1.98 -15.58 -17.11
CA VAL A 294 2.27 -14.54 -16.11
C VAL A 294 3.69 -14.72 -15.58
N ALA A 295 4.48 -13.65 -15.60
CA ALA A 295 5.88 -13.63 -15.17
C ALA A 295 6.05 -13.13 -13.73
N ASP A 296 7.20 -13.42 -13.14
CA ASP A 296 7.64 -12.87 -11.85
C ASP A 296 8.42 -11.56 -12.04
N VAL A 297 9.25 -11.54 -13.08
CA VAL A 297 10.23 -10.48 -13.29
C VAL A 297 10.32 -10.13 -14.78
N LEU A 298 10.28 -8.84 -15.08
CA LEU A 298 10.63 -8.31 -16.39
C LEU A 298 12.01 -7.67 -16.34
N THR A 299 12.89 -8.06 -17.27
CA THR A 299 14.15 -7.34 -17.52
C THR A 299 14.04 -6.55 -18.82
N ILE A 300 14.31 -5.25 -18.76
CA ILE A 300 14.32 -4.37 -19.95
C ILE A 300 15.78 -4.17 -20.38
N LYS A 301 16.07 -4.52 -21.63
CA LYS A 301 17.40 -4.35 -22.21
C LYS A 301 17.50 -3.13 -23.13
N ARG A 302 18.65 -2.47 -23.03
CA ARG A 302 19.17 -1.45 -23.96
C ARG A 302 20.60 -1.80 -24.31
N ASP A 303 20.96 -1.76 -25.59
CA ASP A 303 22.33 -2.06 -26.06
C ASP A 303 22.95 -3.34 -25.47
N ARG A 304 22.14 -4.40 -25.32
CA ARG A 304 22.51 -5.72 -24.74
C ARG A 304 22.85 -5.69 -23.24
N HIS A 305 22.49 -4.63 -22.53
CA HIS A 305 22.61 -4.53 -21.09
C HIS A 305 21.21 -4.42 -20.47
N ILE A 306 21.02 -5.04 -19.31
CA ILE A 306 19.79 -4.86 -18.54
C ILE A 306 19.90 -3.47 -17.93
N GLU A 307 18.92 -2.63 -18.22
CA GLU A 307 18.85 -1.26 -17.71
C GLU A 307 17.80 -1.13 -16.61
N TYR A 308 16.71 -1.92 -16.71
CA TYR A 308 15.67 -1.98 -15.70
C TYR A 308 15.33 -3.42 -15.33
N VAL A 309 14.99 -3.62 -14.06
CA VAL A 309 14.36 -4.84 -13.55
C VAL A 309 13.03 -4.43 -12.91
N VAL A 310 11.94 -4.98 -13.42
CA VAL A 310 10.57 -4.69 -12.98
C VAL A 310 9.99 -5.92 -12.27
N LEU A 311 9.48 -5.71 -11.06
CA LEU A 311 8.79 -6.71 -10.23
C LEU A 311 7.92 -5.98 -9.20
N HIS A 312 6.95 -6.65 -8.58
CA HIS A 312 5.95 -5.96 -7.79
C HIS A 312 6.50 -5.31 -6.50
N GLY A 313 7.30 -6.02 -5.72
CA GLY A 313 7.97 -5.46 -4.53
C GLY A 313 7.60 -6.15 -3.23
N HIS A 314 6.51 -6.93 -3.18
CA HIS A 314 6.18 -7.78 -2.03
C HIS A 314 7.33 -8.71 -1.64
N GLN A 315 8.19 -9.09 -2.60
CA GLN A 315 9.42 -9.86 -2.41
C GLN A 315 10.34 -9.25 -1.33
N PHE A 316 10.20 -7.96 -1.03
CA PHE A 316 11.03 -7.20 -0.10
C PHE A 316 10.27 -6.70 1.14
N ASP A 317 9.01 -7.10 1.29
CA ASP A 317 8.14 -6.67 2.39
C ASP A 317 8.10 -7.71 3.51
N SER A 318 8.77 -7.40 4.61
CA SER A 318 8.84 -8.23 5.82
C SER A 318 7.49 -8.43 6.50
N VAL A 319 6.51 -7.57 6.21
CA VAL A 319 5.15 -7.65 6.76
C VAL A 319 4.32 -8.68 5.99
N SER A 320 4.37 -8.67 4.65
CA SER A 320 3.75 -9.70 3.82
C SER A 320 4.45 -11.06 3.96
N GLN A 321 5.74 -11.06 4.34
CA GLN A 321 6.57 -12.25 4.54
C GLN A 321 6.80 -13.08 3.28
N ILE A 322 6.52 -12.52 2.11
CA ILE A 322 6.63 -13.21 0.83
C ILE A 322 7.97 -12.82 0.22
N HIS A 323 9.02 -13.63 0.37
CA HIS A 323 10.36 -13.27 -0.12
C HIS A 323 10.92 -14.18 -1.21
N GLY A 324 10.39 -15.40 -1.36
CA GLY A 324 10.55 -16.18 -2.58
C GLY A 324 10.83 -17.68 -2.42
N ASP A 325 11.28 -18.14 -1.25
CA ASP A 325 11.48 -19.59 -1.03
C ASP A 325 10.44 -20.21 -0.12
N ILE A 326 9.94 -19.44 0.84
CA ILE A 326 9.13 -19.97 1.92
C ILE A 326 7.65 -19.88 1.53
N GLN A 327 7.15 -20.89 0.82
CA GLN A 327 5.75 -20.92 0.33
C GLN A 327 4.72 -20.64 1.43
N TRP A 328 4.90 -21.22 2.61
CA TRP A 328 3.97 -21.03 3.72
C TRP A 328 4.01 -19.61 4.32
N ALA A 329 5.09 -18.84 4.12
CA ALA A 329 5.23 -17.50 4.70
C ALA A 329 4.20 -16.53 4.11
N LYS A 330 3.87 -16.69 2.81
CA LYS A 330 2.71 -16.04 2.18
C LYS A 330 1.44 -16.19 2.99
N SER A 331 1.15 -17.44 3.36
CA SER A 331 -0.08 -17.76 4.06
C SER A 331 -0.13 -17.12 5.45
N PHE A 332 1.01 -16.74 6.04
CA PHE A 332 1.03 -15.97 7.30
C PHE A 332 0.76 -14.48 7.09
N GLY A 333 1.40 -13.84 6.11
CA GLY A 333 1.27 -12.39 5.90
C GLY A 333 -0.10 -11.97 5.36
N GLU A 334 -0.64 -12.71 4.40
CA GLU A 334 -1.94 -12.39 3.79
C GLU A 334 -3.13 -12.66 4.71
N ILE A 335 -2.95 -13.45 5.79
CA ILE A 335 -4.01 -13.65 6.77
C ILE A 335 -4.46 -12.32 7.36
N TYR A 336 -3.56 -11.34 7.54
CA TYR A 336 -3.98 -10.05 8.06
C TYR A 336 -4.84 -9.29 7.03
N SER A 337 -4.33 -9.14 5.80
CA SER A 337 -5.03 -8.40 4.76
C SER A 337 -6.31 -9.09 4.27
N GLU A 338 -6.51 -10.39 4.44
CA GLU A 338 -7.78 -11.02 4.05
C GLU A 338 -8.79 -11.15 5.19
N ASN A 339 -8.31 -11.27 6.44
CA ASN A 339 -9.18 -11.62 7.55
C ASN A 339 -9.59 -10.41 8.39
N VAL A 340 -8.82 -9.32 8.36
CA VAL A 340 -9.11 -8.13 9.18
C VAL A 340 -9.19 -6.82 8.39
N SER A 341 -8.71 -6.75 7.15
CA SER A 341 -8.71 -5.50 6.36
C SER A 341 -10.11 -5.01 5.93
N TRP A 342 -11.09 -5.91 5.84
CA TRP A 342 -12.46 -5.50 5.49
C TRP A 342 -13.12 -4.72 6.63
N ALA A 343 -12.65 -4.92 7.87
CA ALA A 343 -13.10 -4.19 9.05
C ALA A 343 -12.32 -2.88 9.24
N PHE A 344 -11.14 -2.77 8.65
CA PHE A 344 -10.27 -1.60 8.70
C PHE A 344 -9.56 -1.59 7.37
N GLN A 345 -9.87 -0.65 6.47
CA GLN A 345 -9.20 -0.56 5.17
C GLN A 345 -7.66 -0.52 5.29
N GLY A 346 -7.16 -0.36 6.52
CA GLY A 346 -5.82 -0.72 6.92
C GLY A 346 -4.86 0.34 6.40
N PRO A 347 -3.60 0.00 6.18
CA PRO A 347 -2.69 0.91 5.48
C PRO A 347 -3.22 1.29 4.09
N ASP A 348 -4.10 0.50 3.49
CA ASP A 348 -4.44 0.58 2.08
C ASP A 348 -5.88 1.04 1.88
N ARG A 349 -6.24 2.17 2.49
CA ARG A 349 -7.52 2.83 2.21
C ARG A 349 -7.61 3.30 0.75
N PHE A 350 -8.84 3.50 0.31
CA PHE A 350 -9.09 4.25 -0.92
C PHE A 350 -9.15 5.74 -0.61
N TRP A 351 -8.49 6.55 -1.44
CA TRP A 351 -8.44 7.99 -1.30
C TRP A 351 -9.51 8.61 -2.18
N GLU A 352 -10.42 9.37 -1.58
CA GLU A 352 -11.53 9.99 -2.29
C GLU A 352 -11.06 11.21 -3.07
N SER A 353 -11.90 11.71 -3.98
CA SER A 353 -11.60 12.87 -4.82
C SER A 353 -11.21 14.11 -4.00
N LYS A 354 -11.78 14.29 -2.80
CA LYS A 354 -11.40 15.38 -1.88
C LYS A 354 -9.93 15.28 -1.46
N ASP A 355 -9.42 14.08 -1.24
CA ASP A 355 -8.06 13.81 -0.77
C ASP A 355 -7.07 13.91 -1.93
N THR A 356 -7.44 13.39 -3.09
CA THR A 356 -6.57 13.32 -4.28
C THR A 356 -6.45 14.65 -5.01
N LYS A 357 -7.43 15.55 -4.81
CA LYS A 357 -7.49 16.87 -5.47
C LYS A 357 -6.19 17.66 -5.35
N LYS A 358 -5.51 17.59 -4.21
CA LYS A 358 -4.22 18.29 -4.03
C LYS A 358 -3.20 17.88 -5.09
N TRP A 359 -3.14 16.61 -5.49
CA TRP A 359 -2.21 16.13 -6.50
C TRP A 359 -2.71 16.31 -7.94
N THR A 360 -4.03 16.23 -8.17
CA THR A 360 -4.59 16.44 -9.52
C THR A 360 -4.54 17.91 -9.97
N VAL A 361 -4.38 18.87 -9.04
CA VAL A 361 -4.40 20.31 -9.35
C VAL A 361 -3.06 21.05 -9.20
N GLY A 362 -1.99 20.47 -8.66
CA GLY A 362 -0.73 21.23 -8.58
C GLY A 362 0.24 20.93 -7.47
N ASN A 363 -0.20 20.22 -6.43
CA ASN A 363 0.59 20.16 -5.21
C ASN A 363 1.77 19.19 -5.33
N THR A 364 2.66 19.22 -4.35
CA THR A 364 3.81 18.32 -4.27
C THR A 364 3.41 16.98 -3.66
N PHE A 365 4.18 15.94 -3.99
CA PHE A 365 4.10 14.64 -3.33
C PHE A 365 5.44 14.34 -2.65
N GLU A 366 5.44 13.87 -1.41
CA GLU A 366 6.67 13.57 -0.67
C GLU A 366 7.42 12.41 -1.32
N ASN A 367 8.73 12.55 -1.48
CA ASN A 367 9.58 11.64 -2.25
C ASN A 367 10.76 11.15 -1.40
N TRP A 368 10.41 10.52 -0.29
CA TRP A 368 11.32 9.90 0.66
C TRP A 368 11.18 8.40 0.60
N LEU A 369 12.30 7.67 0.73
CA LEU A 369 12.22 6.22 0.87
C LEU A 369 11.56 5.87 2.20
N ALA A 370 10.59 4.98 2.13
CA ALA A 370 9.92 4.39 3.28
C ALA A 370 10.91 3.60 4.17
N ARG A 371 10.66 3.63 5.48
CA ARG A 371 11.33 2.79 6.48
C ARG A 371 10.29 1.87 7.12
N GLU A 372 10.72 0.65 7.43
CA GLU A 372 9.88 -0.28 8.20
C GLU A 372 9.90 0.06 9.69
N THR A 373 11.01 0.60 10.19
CA THR A 373 11.16 0.95 11.61
C THR A 373 10.46 2.26 11.93
N TYR A 374 9.49 2.21 12.82
CA TYR A 374 8.80 3.37 13.39
C TYR A 374 9.72 4.30 14.19
N GLY A 375 9.35 5.57 14.29
CA GLY A 375 9.91 6.50 15.27
C GLY A 375 9.59 6.06 16.69
N LYS A 376 10.61 5.93 17.54
CA LYS A 376 10.45 5.42 18.90
C LYS A 376 10.06 6.54 19.86
N PHE A 377 8.89 6.39 20.48
CA PHE A 377 8.36 7.35 21.44
C PHE A 377 9.14 7.36 22.75
N GLY A 378 9.59 8.55 23.16
CA GLY A 378 10.30 8.74 24.42
C GLY A 378 11.81 8.48 24.34
N GLU A 379 12.35 8.11 23.18
CA GLU A 379 13.78 8.18 22.91
C GLU A 379 14.20 9.65 22.73
N GLY A 380 14.42 10.34 23.85
CA GLY A 380 15.30 11.50 23.81
C GLY A 380 16.70 11.07 23.37
N PRO A 381 17.56 11.97 22.86
CA PRO A 381 18.90 11.65 22.36
C PRO A 381 19.85 10.97 23.38
N ASN A 382 19.40 10.73 24.62
CA ASN A 382 20.19 10.24 25.73
C ASN A 382 19.71 8.90 26.34
N ASN A 383 18.70 8.20 25.81
CA ASN A 383 18.29 6.90 26.38
C ASN A 383 17.75 5.88 25.35
N PRO A 384 18.62 5.24 24.55
CA PRO A 384 18.24 4.35 23.44
C PRO A 384 17.93 2.89 23.84
N ASN A 385 17.81 2.54 25.12
CA ASN A 385 17.81 1.15 25.60
C ASN A 385 16.54 0.70 26.35
N ASP A 386 15.44 1.45 26.30
CA ASP A 386 14.20 1.06 27.02
C ASP A 386 12.94 1.22 26.15
N ASP A 387 12.88 0.36 25.12
CA ASP A 387 11.95 0.39 23.97
C ASP A 387 10.45 0.38 24.30
N THR A 388 10.05 0.06 25.53
CA THR A 388 8.62 -0.05 25.88
C THR A 388 8.21 0.73 27.12
N THR A 389 9.16 1.19 27.93
CA THR A 389 8.86 1.86 29.19
C THR A 389 8.32 3.28 28.96
N GLY A 390 8.80 3.98 27.92
CA GLY A 390 8.27 5.30 27.52
C GLY A 390 6.80 5.25 27.13
N LEU A 391 6.43 4.34 26.21
CA LEU A 391 5.05 4.13 25.76
C LEU A 391 4.13 3.68 26.91
N LYS A 392 4.57 2.68 27.70
CA LYS A 392 3.82 2.19 28.86
C LYS A 392 3.56 3.29 29.88
N ASN A 393 4.58 4.07 30.23
CA ASN A 393 4.44 5.16 31.19
C ASN A 393 3.49 6.25 30.65
N ALA A 394 3.57 6.59 29.36
CA ALA A 394 2.66 7.57 28.79
C ALA A 394 1.19 7.11 28.80
N LEU A 395 0.94 5.84 28.48
CA LEU A 395 -0.40 5.23 28.54
C LEU A 395 -0.93 5.13 29.99
N VAL A 396 -0.11 4.63 30.91
CA VAL A 396 -0.50 4.39 32.33
C VAL A 396 -0.68 5.69 33.11
N PHE A 397 0.24 6.64 32.96
CA PHE A 397 0.19 7.91 33.68
C PHE A 397 -0.59 9.00 32.94
N ASN A 398 -1.21 8.67 31.80
CA ASN A 398 -1.96 9.60 30.96
C ASN A 398 -1.14 10.88 30.69
N SER A 399 0.10 10.73 30.22
CA SER A 399 1.03 11.85 29.99
C SER A 399 0.67 12.60 28.71
N LYS A 400 -0.54 13.17 28.66
CA LYS A 400 -1.12 13.84 27.50
C LYS A 400 -0.19 14.87 26.86
N ASN A 401 0.53 15.64 27.68
CA ASN A 401 1.48 16.63 27.18
C ASN A 401 2.69 15.99 26.47
N ALA A 402 3.17 14.84 26.95
CA ALA A 402 4.25 14.11 26.28
C ALA A 402 3.75 13.48 24.98
N ILE A 403 2.56 12.87 25.01
CA ILE A 403 1.91 12.30 23.82
C ILE A 403 1.71 13.38 22.74
N LYS A 404 1.18 14.55 23.11
CA LYS A 404 0.99 15.66 22.14
C LYS A 404 2.31 16.17 21.55
N ARG A 405 3.37 16.26 22.35
CA ARG A 405 4.66 16.76 21.90
C ARG A 405 5.32 15.83 20.89
N ASP A 406 5.30 14.53 21.15
CA ASP A 406 5.99 13.52 20.34
C ASP A 406 4.95 12.60 19.65
N SER A 407 3.89 13.21 19.12
CA SER A 407 2.66 12.49 18.77
C SER A 407 2.79 11.54 17.59
N LYS A 408 3.62 11.88 16.60
CA LYS A 408 3.90 10.99 15.46
C LYS A 408 4.61 9.72 15.94
N ASP A 409 5.71 9.89 16.68
CA ASP A 409 6.47 8.77 17.26
C ASP A 409 5.61 7.95 18.24
N PHE A 410 4.71 8.59 19.01
CA PHE A 410 3.76 7.89 19.89
C PHE A 410 2.89 6.92 19.10
N VAL A 411 2.28 7.39 18.01
CA VAL A 411 1.35 6.59 17.21
C VAL A 411 2.10 5.52 16.43
N GLU A 412 3.24 5.86 15.82
CA GLU A 412 4.08 4.88 15.13
C GLU A 412 4.60 3.79 16.10
N SER A 413 4.97 4.16 17.33
CA SER A 413 5.35 3.20 18.38
C SER A 413 4.19 2.35 18.88
N LEU A 414 2.99 2.92 18.96
CA LEU A 414 1.78 2.22 19.37
C LEU A 414 1.37 1.16 18.32
N LEU A 415 1.60 1.46 17.04
CA LEU A 415 1.20 0.64 15.91
C LEU A 415 2.36 -0.21 15.35
N GLU A 416 3.58 0.00 15.86
CA GLU A 416 4.81 -0.67 15.44
C GLU A 416 5.13 -0.52 13.94
N HIS A 417 4.70 0.59 13.33
CA HIS A 417 4.85 0.85 11.89
C HIS A 417 5.07 2.35 11.61
N GLU A 418 5.87 2.67 10.58
CA GLU A 418 5.94 4.02 10.05
C GLU A 418 4.59 4.41 9.42
N ILE A 419 4.18 5.66 9.64
CA ILE A 419 2.98 6.24 9.05
C ILE A 419 3.38 7.26 7.99
N ALA A 420 2.73 7.19 6.82
CA ALA A 420 2.86 8.20 5.78
C ALA A 420 2.06 9.46 6.18
N TRP A 421 2.65 10.29 7.05
CA TRP A 421 2.00 11.47 7.61
C TRP A 421 1.63 12.54 6.58
N GLU A 422 2.25 12.53 5.39
CA GLU A 422 1.97 13.48 4.30
C GLU A 422 0.56 13.35 3.69
N TYR A 423 -0.11 12.25 4.00
CA TYR A 423 -1.46 12.01 3.54
C TYR A 423 -2.51 12.80 4.34
N PHE A 424 -2.21 13.15 5.58
CA PHE A 424 -3.08 13.95 6.45
C PHE A 424 -3.07 15.42 6.02
N GLU A 425 -4.18 16.14 6.19
CA GLU A 425 -4.28 17.57 5.87
C GLU A 425 -3.57 18.49 6.90
N ASN A 426 -3.00 17.93 7.96
CA ASN A 426 -2.44 18.68 9.08
C ASN A 426 -1.06 19.29 8.79
N ASP A 427 -0.75 20.40 9.45
CA ASP A 427 0.52 21.12 9.32
C ASP A 427 1.68 20.21 9.75
N SER A 428 2.58 19.89 8.80
CA SER A 428 3.72 19.00 9.04
C SER A 428 4.66 19.53 10.12
N ASP A 429 4.66 20.85 10.35
CA ASP A 429 5.53 21.55 11.28
C ASP A 429 4.95 21.62 12.71
N ASP A 430 3.68 21.25 12.91
CA ASP A 430 3.08 21.18 14.24
C ASP A 430 3.43 19.83 14.92
N PRO A 431 4.17 19.80 16.03
CA PRO A 431 4.46 18.57 16.77
C PRO A 431 3.20 17.84 17.30
N ALA A 432 2.09 18.55 17.49
CA ALA A 432 0.80 17.96 17.87
C ALA A 432 -0.04 17.48 16.68
N SER A 433 0.42 17.68 15.44
CA SER A 433 -0.29 17.25 14.22
C SER A 433 -0.61 15.76 14.20
N GLY A 434 0.28 14.89 14.70
CA GLY A 434 0.05 13.45 14.77
C GLY A 434 -1.07 13.08 15.76
N TYR A 435 -1.17 13.81 16.87
CA TYR A 435 -2.23 13.63 17.87
C TYR A 435 -3.57 14.09 17.32
N TYR A 436 -3.61 15.25 16.68
CA TYR A 436 -4.84 15.77 16.06
C TYR A 436 -5.28 14.94 14.87
N ALA A 437 -4.33 14.52 14.02
CA ALA A 437 -4.56 13.55 12.94
C ALA A 437 -5.21 12.29 13.49
N THR A 438 -4.60 11.65 14.49
CA THR A 438 -5.12 10.41 15.08
C THR A 438 -6.49 10.61 15.73
N ALA A 439 -6.65 11.64 16.54
CA ALA A 439 -7.89 11.86 17.28
C ALA A 439 -9.05 12.28 16.36
N LEU A 440 -8.80 13.12 15.36
CA LEU A 440 -9.81 13.47 14.37
C LEU A 440 -10.10 12.28 13.46
N GLU A 441 -9.08 11.55 13.05
CA GLU A 441 -9.24 10.41 12.17
C GLU A 441 -10.11 9.32 12.78
N VAL A 442 -9.79 8.91 13.99
CA VAL A 442 -10.56 7.91 14.74
C VAL A 442 -12.05 8.26 14.80
N LEU A 443 -12.39 9.54 14.78
CA LEU A 443 -13.77 10.02 14.88
C LEU A 443 -14.48 10.26 13.56
N THR A 444 -13.77 10.78 12.58
CA THR A 444 -14.39 11.18 11.32
C THR A 444 -14.34 10.05 10.32
N GLY A 445 -13.33 9.17 10.42
CA GLY A 445 -12.96 8.21 9.38
C GLY A 445 -12.58 8.87 8.07
N ASP A 446 -12.28 10.17 8.10
CA ASP A 446 -12.04 10.95 6.90
C ASP A 446 -10.56 10.85 6.43
N GLU A 447 -9.62 10.40 7.27
CA GLU A 447 -8.14 10.37 7.14
C GLU A 447 -7.43 9.08 7.69
N MET A 448 -7.74 7.85 7.23
CA MET A 448 -7.10 6.61 7.79
C MET A 448 -5.57 6.60 7.62
N PHE A 449 -4.89 5.95 8.58
CA PHE A 449 -3.44 5.73 8.54
C PHE A 449 -3.02 4.92 7.32
N LYS A 450 -2.10 5.47 6.52
CA LYS A 450 -1.28 4.68 5.59
C LYS A 450 -0.02 4.19 6.33
N PHE A 451 0.02 2.92 6.70
CA PHE A 451 1.26 2.29 7.17
C PHE A 451 2.18 1.98 6.01
N ARG A 452 3.45 2.26 6.20
CA ARG A 452 4.52 1.81 5.30
C ARG A 452 5.01 0.46 5.79
N HIS A 453 4.74 -0.56 4.98
CA HIS A 453 5.07 -1.95 5.29
C HIS A 453 6.44 -2.36 4.73
N MET A 454 6.89 -1.77 3.61
CA MET A 454 8.17 -2.10 2.97
C MET A 454 9.30 -1.14 3.39
N ASN A 455 10.47 -1.70 3.72
CA ASN A 455 11.68 -0.92 3.99
C ASN A 455 12.44 -0.59 2.69
N GLU A 456 12.00 0.46 1.99
CA GLU A 456 12.64 0.91 0.75
C GLU A 456 14.11 1.32 0.98
N ILE A 457 14.45 1.86 2.15
CA ILE A 457 15.84 2.21 2.49
C ILE A 457 16.74 0.97 2.47
N ASN A 458 16.37 -0.07 3.22
CA ASN A 458 17.15 -1.30 3.29
C ASN A 458 17.24 -1.99 1.93
N LEU A 459 16.12 -2.07 1.20
CA LEU A 459 16.10 -2.60 -0.16
C LEU A 459 17.15 -1.92 -1.04
N CYS A 460 17.13 -0.59 -1.11
CA CYS A 460 18.05 0.18 -1.95
C CYS A 460 19.51 0.05 -1.49
N VAL A 461 19.77 0.02 -0.18
CA VAL A 461 21.13 -0.17 0.36
C VAL A 461 21.65 -1.57 0.01
N GLU A 462 20.87 -2.61 0.31
CA GLU A 462 21.31 -4.00 0.15
C GLU A 462 21.42 -4.40 -1.32
N TYR A 463 20.48 -3.98 -2.17
CA TYR A 463 20.57 -4.19 -3.62
C TYR A 463 21.84 -3.55 -4.19
N GLU A 464 22.09 -2.26 -3.89
CA GLU A 464 23.28 -1.55 -4.35
C GLU A 464 24.58 -2.23 -3.88
N ARG A 465 24.62 -2.61 -2.59
CA ARG A 465 25.77 -3.28 -1.97
C ARG A 465 26.06 -4.63 -2.63
N ILE A 466 25.05 -5.49 -2.76
CA ILE A 466 25.19 -6.83 -3.31
C ILE A 466 25.58 -6.75 -4.79
N PHE A 467 24.87 -5.95 -5.60
CA PHE A 467 25.16 -5.82 -7.02
C PHE A 467 26.60 -5.34 -7.27
N LYS A 468 27.07 -4.32 -6.52
CA LYS A 468 28.47 -3.86 -6.61
C LYS A 468 29.47 -4.95 -6.22
N SER A 469 29.18 -5.74 -5.20
CA SER A 469 30.06 -6.82 -4.75
C SER A 469 30.22 -7.94 -5.79
N MET A 470 29.18 -8.21 -6.58
CA MET A 470 29.21 -9.18 -7.67
C MET A 470 30.01 -8.69 -8.89
N ARG A 471 30.20 -7.37 -9.02
CA ARG A 471 30.60 -6.71 -10.28
C ARG A 471 31.93 -5.96 -10.19
N ILE A 472 32.81 -6.32 -9.25
CA ILE A 472 34.17 -5.76 -9.13
C ILE A 472 34.84 -5.83 -10.52
N ASN A 473 34.99 -4.66 -11.18
CA ASN A 473 35.67 -4.42 -12.47
C ASN A 473 34.85 -4.39 -13.79
N THR A 474 33.51 -4.31 -13.78
CA THR A 474 32.76 -4.24 -15.07
C THR A 474 32.46 -2.82 -15.58
N GLY A 475 32.51 -1.79 -14.73
CA GLY A 475 32.22 -0.40 -15.11
C GLY A 475 30.77 -0.12 -15.55
N LYS A 476 29.88 -1.12 -15.48
CA LYS A 476 28.47 -1.00 -15.84
C LYS A 476 27.67 -0.34 -14.73
N GLU A 477 26.70 0.47 -15.13
CA GLU A 477 25.74 1.08 -14.20
C GLU A 477 24.84 0.02 -13.56
N ILE A 478 24.29 0.36 -12.38
CA ILE A 478 23.38 -0.50 -11.64
C ILE A 478 22.00 -0.40 -12.32
N PRO A 479 21.40 -1.51 -12.77
CA PRO A 479 20.07 -1.46 -13.34
C PRO A 479 19.06 -0.90 -12.33
N THR A 480 18.15 -0.06 -12.83
CA THR A 480 17.10 0.55 -12.01
C THR A 480 16.05 -0.49 -11.66
N LEU A 481 15.73 -0.61 -10.37
CA LEU A 481 14.59 -1.41 -9.90
C LEU A 481 13.31 -0.60 -10.05
N VAL A 482 12.29 -1.19 -10.67
CA VAL A 482 10.95 -0.58 -10.80
C VAL A 482 9.95 -1.43 -10.06
N LEU A 483 9.42 -0.89 -8.95
CA LEU A 483 8.50 -1.57 -8.05
C LEU A 483 7.08 -0.95 -8.03
N GLY A 484 6.18 -1.63 -7.32
CA GLY A 484 4.87 -1.19 -6.85
C GLY A 484 4.74 -1.44 -5.34
N HIS A 485 3.63 -2.02 -4.89
CA HIS A 485 3.37 -2.53 -3.53
C HIS A 485 3.16 -1.44 -2.46
N THR A 486 4.05 -0.44 -2.40
CA THR A 486 3.94 0.63 -1.39
C THR A 486 2.79 1.59 -1.67
N HIS A 487 2.29 1.62 -2.91
CA HIS A 487 1.31 2.57 -3.44
C HIS A 487 1.81 4.01 -3.56
N GLU A 488 3.10 4.26 -3.32
CA GLU A 488 3.67 5.61 -3.30
C GLU A 488 4.62 5.80 -4.50
N PRO A 489 4.39 6.78 -5.39
CA PRO A 489 5.30 7.02 -6.50
C PRO A 489 6.67 7.48 -6.00
N ARG A 490 7.74 6.93 -6.61
CA ARG A 490 9.14 7.24 -6.26
C ARG A 490 9.98 7.40 -7.51
N GLN A 491 10.78 8.46 -7.56
CA GLN A 491 11.87 8.61 -8.53
C GLN A 491 12.97 9.47 -7.91
N ASN A 492 14.22 9.01 -7.90
CA ASN A 492 15.31 9.72 -7.23
C ASN A 492 14.93 10.13 -5.79
N ALA A 493 14.23 9.24 -5.09
CA ALA A 493 13.74 9.50 -3.74
C ALA A 493 14.92 9.65 -2.77
N LEU A 494 14.75 10.49 -1.75
CA LEU A 494 15.80 10.73 -0.78
C LEU A 494 15.78 9.69 0.34
N ARG A 495 16.98 9.27 0.75
CA ARG A 495 17.21 8.60 2.04
C ARG A 495 18.13 9.43 2.90
N ARG A 496 17.96 9.33 4.22
CA ARG A 496 18.88 9.88 5.20
C ARG A 496 19.98 8.84 5.48
N ASP A 497 21.23 9.25 5.37
CA ASP A 497 22.43 8.47 5.71
C ASP A 497 23.29 9.30 6.67
N GLY A 498 23.04 9.11 7.97
CA GLY A 498 23.51 10.03 9.01
C GLY A 498 22.92 11.43 8.82
N ASP A 499 23.78 12.44 8.75
CA ASP A 499 23.38 13.84 8.50
C ASP A 499 23.29 14.16 6.99
N VAL A 500 23.60 13.21 6.10
CA VAL A 500 23.65 13.44 4.66
C VAL A 500 22.39 12.89 3.99
N LEU A 501 21.78 13.72 3.15
CA LEU A 501 20.68 13.29 2.27
C LEU A 501 21.27 12.74 0.98
N LYS A 502 20.91 11.51 0.62
CA LYS A 502 21.37 10.85 -0.61
C LYS A 502 20.18 10.47 -1.48
N PRO A 503 20.16 10.85 -2.77
CA PRO A 503 19.17 10.33 -3.70
C PRO A 503 19.46 8.86 -4.04
N CYS A 504 18.40 8.08 -4.22
CA CYS A 504 18.49 6.73 -4.77
C CYS A 504 18.14 6.75 -6.26
N ASN A 505 19.16 6.73 -7.11
CA ASN A 505 19.00 6.91 -8.56
C ASN A 505 18.62 5.62 -9.31
N HIS A 506 18.66 4.47 -8.65
CA HIS A 506 18.41 3.14 -9.25
C HIS A 506 17.15 2.49 -8.67
N TYR A 507 16.19 3.31 -8.26
CA TYR A 507 14.92 2.88 -7.69
C TYR A 507 13.78 3.77 -8.19
N LEU A 508 12.74 3.11 -8.70
CA LEU A 508 11.47 3.69 -9.08
C LEU A 508 10.35 2.92 -8.41
N ASN A 509 9.28 3.63 -8.07
CA ASN A 509 8.03 3.02 -7.67
C ASN A 509 6.90 3.65 -8.48
N SER A 510 6.07 2.81 -9.09
CA SER A 510 4.96 3.23 -9.95
C SER A 510 3.78 3.84 -9.21
N GLY A 511 3.75 3.75 -7.89
CA GLY A 511 2.60 4.16 -7.08
C GLY A 511 1.43 3.19 -7.26
N SER A 512 0.20 3.69 -7.20
CA SER A 512 -1.00 2.87 -7.42
C SER A 512 -1.88 3.42 -8.54
N ALA A 513 -2.39 2.50 -9.36
CA ALA A 513 -3.39 2.79 -10.38
C ALA A 513 -4.84 2.75 -9.85
N GLY A 514 -5.06 2.08 -8.71
CA GLY A 514 -6.39 1.78 -8.20
C GLY A 514 -6.84 2.55 -6.96
N ARG A 515 -5.90 2.97 -6.10
CA ARG A 515 -6.23 3.46 -4.75
C ARG A 515 -6.69 4.92 -4.68
N PHE A 516 -6.35 5.75 -5.65
CA PHE A 516 -6.61 7.18 -5.63
C PHE A 516 -7.73 7.54 -6.59
N GLU A 517 -8.91 7.93 -6.09
CA GLU A 517 -10.04 8.33 -6.94
C GLU A 517 -9.62 9.47 -7.90
N ASN A 518 -9.85 9.24 -9.18
CA ASN A 518 -9.51 10.15 -10.28
C ASN A 518 -8.01 10.49 -10.34
N LEU A 519 -7.13 9.59 -9.90
CA LEU A 519 -5.69 9.76 -9.97
C LEU A 519 -4.99 8.40 -10.15
N ILE A 520 -4.35 8.20 -11.28
CA ILE A 520 -3.63 6.95 -11.61
C ILE A 520 -2.15 7.28 -11.72
N TRP A 521 -1.32 6.67 -10.89
CA TRP A 521 0.13 6.78 -10.98
C TRP A 521 0.72 5.70 -11.89
N CYS A 522 1.83 6.01 -12.55
CA CYS A 522 2.61 5.06 -13.34
C CYS A 522 4.05 5.53 -13.54
N VAL A 523 4.89 4.61 -14.00
CA VAL A 523 6.22 4.90 -14.54
C VAL A 523 6.17 4.79 -16.06
N GLU A 524 6.67 5.80 -16.76
CA GLU A 524 6.96 5.70 -18.19
C GLU A 524 8.46 5.59 -18.42
N ILE A 525 8.89 4.60 -19.22
CA ILE A 525 10.26 4.47 -19.71
C ILE A 525 10.22 4.76 -21.20
N ARG A 526 10.94 5.79 -21.65
CA ARG A 526 11.01 6.25 -23.03
C ARG A 526 12.46 6.28 -23.49
N GLY A 527 12.89 5.26 -24.24
CA GLY A 527 14.30 5.09 -24.58
C GLY A 527 15.14 4.81 -23.32
N ASP A 528 15.99 5.79 -22.99
CA ASP A 528 16.97 5.82 -21.87
C ASP A 528 16.50 6.66 -20.67
N LYS A 529 15.24 7.12 -20.67
CA LYS A 529 14.69 8.00 -19.62
C LYS A 529 13.45 7.43 -19.01
N ASP A 530 13.38 7.53 -17.69
CA ASP A 530 12.20 7.23 -16.91
C ASP A 530 11.51 8.49 -16.36
N TYR A 531 10.21 8.38 -16.14
CA TYR A 531 9.35 9.44 -15.65
C TYR A 531 8.30 8.89 -14.71
N ILE A 532 8.04 9.61 -13.61
CA ILE A 532 6.80 9.43 -12.85
C ILE A 532 5.71 10.24 -13.52
N VAL A 533 4.60 9.58 -13.83
CA VAL A 533 3.46 10.19 -14.50
C VAL A 533 2.20 9.91 -13.69
N SER A 534 1.32 10.90 -13.59
CA SER A 534 -0.04 10.70 -13.11
C SER A 534 -1.07 11.05 -14.18
N TRP A 535 -2.21 10.38 -14.12
CA TRP A 535 -3.37 10.62 -14.97
C TRP A 535 -4.59 10.96 -14.13
N SER A 536 -5.40 11.90 -14.60
CA SER A 536 -6.67 12.27 -13.98
C SER A 536 -7.64 12.80 -15.04
N PHE A 537 -8.93 12.86 -14.72
CA PHE A 537 -9.86 13.71 -15.44
C PHE A 537 -9.81 15.14 -14.90
N ASP A 538 -9.87 16.11 -15.81
CA ASP A 538 -10.15 17.51 -15.46
C ASP A 538 -11.67 17.73 -15.23
N ASN A 539 -12.06 18.97 -14.92
CA ASN A 539 -13.47 19.32 -14.68
C ASN A 539 -14.37 19.09 -15.90
N ASP A 540 -13.80 19.09 -17.11
CA ASP A 540 -14.49 18.88 -18.38
C ASP A 540 -14.42 17.42 -18.84
N LYS A 541 -13.92 16.51 -17.98
CA LYS A 541 -13.67 15.09 -18.26
C LYS A 541 -12.68 14.84 -19.39
N ASN A 542 -11.80 15.80 -19.72
CA ASN A 542 -10.66 15.51 -20.57
C ASN A 542 -9.59 14.77 -19.79
N LEU A 543 -8.79 13.99 -20.51
CA LEU A 543 -7.70 13.25 -19.90
C LEU A 543 -6.52 14.19 -19.67
N ARG A 544 -6.13 14.37 -18.41
CA ARG A 544 -4.96 15.15 -17.99
C ARG A 544 -3.83 14.21 -17.64
N LYS A 545 -2.67 14.40 -18.28
CA LYS A 545 -1.41 13.72 -17.97
C LYS A 545 -0.46 14.72 -17.32
N THR A 546 0.11 14.36 -16.17
CA THR A 546 1.10 15.18 -15.47
C THR A 546 2.41 14.42 -15.35
N THR A 547 3.51 15.00 -15.82
CA THR A 547 4.86 14.44 -15.62
C THR A 547 5.53 15.08 -14.41
N TRP A 548 6.01 14.25 -13.48
CA TRP A 548 6.57 14.68 -12.21
C TRP A 548 8.09 14.64 -12.22
N LYS A 549 8.72 15.55 -11.45
CA LYS A 549 10.17 15.69 -11.31
C LYS A 549 10.55 15.67 -9.84
N SER A 550 11.59 14.92 -9.50
CA SER A 550 12.17 14.92 -8.16
C SER A 550 12.97 16.19 -7.89
N ILE A 551 12.56 16.98 -6.91
CA ILE A 551 13.19 18.22 -6.47
C ILE A 551 13.22 18.23 -4.94
N LYS A 552 14.42 18.11 -4.36
CA LYS A 552 14.66 18.26 -2.91
C LYS A 552 13.75 17.39 -2.03
N GLY A 553 13.59 16.11 -2.39
CA GLY A 553 12.77 15.17 -1.62
C GLY A 553 11.27 15.27 -1.89
N GLN A 554 10.87 15.95 -2.96
CA GLN A 554 9.48 16.03 -3.39
C GLN A 554 9.35 15.76 -4.89
N LEU A 555 8.27 15.11 -5.29
CA LEU A 555 7.81 15.11 -6.67
C LEU A 555 7.01 16.39 -6.90
N ARG A 556 7.41 17.15 -7.93
CA ARG A 556 6.79 18.40 -8.33
C ARG A 556 6.57 18.43 -9.84
N TYR A 557 5.64 19.23 -10.30
CA TYR A 557 5.47 19.50 -11.72
C TYR A 557 5.31 21.00 -11.97
N SER A 558 5.51 21.40 -13.23
CA SER A 558 5.14 22.73 -13.74
C SER A 558 4.03 22.60 -14.79
N GLU A 559 3.30 23.67 -15.09
CA GLU A 559 2.24 23.62 -16.12
C GLU A 559 2.76 23.15 -17.49
N ASP A 560 4.04 23.38 -17.81
CA ASP A 560 4.69 22.86 -19.03
C ASP A 560 4.83 21.32 -19.04
N ASP A 561 4.66 20.68 -17.88
CA ASP A 561 4.70 19.22 -17.71
C ASP A 561 3.31 18.57 -17.79
N VAL A 562 2.27 19.37 -18.08
CA VAL A 562 0.86 18.93 -18.17
C VAL A 562 0.42 18.83 -19.63
N GLU A 563 -0.03 17.65 -20.05
CA GLU A 563 -0.65 17.41 -21.36
C GLU A 563 -2.16 17.17 -21.14
N THR A 564 -3.01 18.06 -21.65
CA THR A 564 -4.47 17.86 -21.70
C THR A 564 -4.85 17.27 -23.05
N ILE A 565 -5.53 16.13 -23.03
CA ILE A 565 -5.91 15.38 -24.22
C ILE A 565 -7.44 15.41 -24.35
N ASP A 566 -7.92 16.11 -25.38
CA ASP A 566 -9.34 16.11 -25.72
C ASP A 566 -9.74 14.72 -26.24
N LEU A 567 -10.60 14.03 -25.49
CA LEU A 567 -11.08 12.69 -25.82
C LEU A 567 -11.77 12.64 -27.19
N ARG A 568 -12.34 13.75 -27.67
CA ARG A 568 -12.93 13.83 -29.02
C ARG A 568 -11.89 13.65 -30.13
N THR A 569 -10.64 14.01 -29.87
CA THR A 569 -9.54 13.89 -30.84
C THR A 569 -8.90 12.50 -30.86
N MET A 570 -9.11 11.68 -29.80
CA MET A 570 -8.59 10.32 -29.72
C MET A 570 -9.39 9.32 -30.57
N ILE A 571 -10.64 9.63 -30.90
CA ILE A 571 -11.45 8.80 -31.80
C ILE A 571 -11.03 9.11 -33.24
N ARG A 572 -9.90 8.54 -33.68
CA ARG A 572 -9.73 8.32 -35.12
C ARG A 572 -10.65 7.15 -35.50
N PRO A 573 -11.54 7.29 -36.50
CA PRO A 573 -12.35 6.18 -36.94
C PRO A 573 -11.41 5.07 -37.43
N ILE A 574 -11.39 3.95 -36.71
CA ILE A 574 -10.79 2.71 -37.17
C ILE A 574 -11.79 2.12 -38.18
N PHE A 575 -11.78 2.68 -39.39
CA PHE A 575 -12.29 2.02 -40.58
C PHE A 575 -11.13 1.94 -41.54
N ASP A 576 -10.43 0.81 -41.50
CA ASP A 576 -9.75 0.19 -42.64
C ASP A 576 -9.65 -1.32 -42.38
#